data_AF-A0A521YX16-F1
#
_entry.id   AF-A0A521YX16-F1
#
_cell.length_a   1.000
_cell.length_b   1.000
_cell.length_c   1.000
_cell.angle_alpha   90.00
_cell.angle_beta   90.00
_cell.angle_gamma   90.00
#
_symmetry.space_group_name_H-M   'P 1'
#
loop_
_entity.id
_entity.type
_entity.pdbx_description
1 polymer ?
#
loop_
_entity_poly.entity_id
_entity_poly.type
_entity_poly.pdbx_seq_one_letter_code
_entity_poly.pdbx_strand_id
1 'polypeptide(L)'
;MLVIVLENAPPRLRGRLAIWLLEVRAGVYVGNYAAKVREYIWNQVEAGIEDGNAVMAWRTSNEAGFDFLTLGQNRRVPIEVDGAKLVSFLPEAESAL
;
A
#
# COMPACT_ATOMS: atom_id res chain seq x y z
N MET A 1 -13.98 2.81 -1.70
CA MET A 1 -13.03 3.28 -0.66
C MET A 1 -11.67 2.71 -0.96
N LEU A 2 -10.63 3.54 -0.84
CA LEU A 2 -9.23 3.28 -1.12
C LEU A 2 -8.40 3.84 0.04
N VAL A 3 -7.41 3.09 0.51
CA VAL A 3 -6.42 3.51 1.50
C VAL A 3 -5.03 3.20 0.95
N ILE A 4 -4.11 4.16 1.05
CA ILE A 4 -2.69 3.96 0.75
C ILE A 4 -1.88 4.29 2.00
N VAL A 5 -1.01 3.38 2.40
CA VAL A 5 -0.02 3.57 3.47
C VAL A 5 1.36 3.61 2.83
N LEU A 6 2.14 4.64 3.15
CA LEU A 6 3.51 4.84 2.71
C LEU A 6 4.47 4.89 3.90
N GLU A 7 5.54 4.13 3.82
CA GLU A 7 6.67 4.16 4.75
C GLU A 7 7.95 4.51 4.00
N ASN A 8 8.81 5.35 4.59
CA ASN A 8 10.07 5.81 4.00
C ASN A 8 9.94 6.38 2.55
N ALA A 9 8.74 6.86 2.19
CA ALA A 9 8.50 7.40 0.86
C ALA A 9 9.05 8.82 0.68
N PRO A 10 9.61 9.17 -0.50
CA PRO A 10 10.13 10.49 -0.81
C PRO A 10 9.07 11.61 -0.68
N PRO A 11 9.44 12.84 -0.26
CA PRO A 11 8.50 13.96 -0.15
C PRO A 11 7.73 14.25 -1.44
N ARG A 12 8.37 14.05 -2.60
CA ARG A 12 7.75 14.21 -3.92
C ARG A 12 6.55 13.28 -4.14
N LEU A 13 6.60 12.03 -3.66
CA LEU A 13 5.49 11.09 -3.78
C LEU A 13 4.36 11.47 -2.82
N ARG A 14 4.69 11.89 -1.60
CA ARG A 14 3.70 12.38 -0.61
C ARG A 14 2.89 13.55 -1.17
N GLY A 15 3.58 14.57 -1.68
CA GLY A 15 2.94 15.71 -2.33
C GLY A 15 2.11 15.31 -3.56
N ARG A 16 2.60 14.34 -4.34
CA ARG A 16 1.86 13.79 -5.49
C ARG A 16 0.56 13.12 -5.07
N LEU A 17 0.56 12.28 -4.04
CA LEU A 17 -0.67 11.60 -3.57
C LEU A 17 -1.68 12.57 -2.97
N ALA A 18 -1.21 13.62 -2.29
CA ALA A 18 -2.06 14.66 -1.69
C ALA A 18 -2.90 15.45 -2.72
N ILE A 19 -2.60 15.35 -4.02
CA ILE A 19 -3.43 15.94 -5.09
C ILE A 19 -4.81 15.27 -5.17
N TRP A 20 -4.89 13.97 -4.88
CA TRP A 20 -6.12 13.17 -5.02
C TRP A 20 -6.63 12.62 -3.69
N LEU A 21 -5.75 12.35 -2.73
CA LEU A 21 -6.11 11.66 -1.50
C LEU A 21 -5.94 12.57 -0.29
N LEU A 22 -6.79 12.36 0.72
CA LEU A 22 -6.67 13.05 1.99
C LEU A 22 -5.66 12.31 2.87
N GLU A 23 -4.58 12.98 3.29
CA GLU A 23 -3.63 12.45 4.25
C GLU A 23 -4.17 12.62 5.69
N VAL A 24 -4.70 11.54 6.26
CA VAL A 24 -5.33 11.57 7.60
C VAL A 24 -4.33 11.34 8.74
N ARG A 25 -3.17 10.74 8.42
CA ARG A 25 -1.98 10.58 9.26
C ARG A 25 -0.76 10.56 8.35
N ALA A 26 0.43 10.78 8.92
CA ALA A 26 1.67 10.74 8.16
C ALA A 26 1.79 9.43 7.36
N GLY A 27 1.82 9.55 6.04
CA GLY A 27 1.88 8.41 5.12
C GLY A 27 0.56 7.64 4.93
N VAL A 28 -0.55 8.03 5.56
CA VAL A 28 -1.85 7.36 5.44
C VAL A 28 -2.83 8.23 4.66
N TYR A 29 -3.14 7.79 3.45
CA TYR A 29 -3.96 8.49 2.48
C TYR A 29 -5.28 7.75 2.26
N VAL A 30 -6.40 8.49 2.24
CA VAL A 30 -7.75 7.93 2.06
C VAL A 30 -8.45 8.61 0.89
N GLY A 31 -9.18 7.83 0.09
CA GLY A 31 -10.01 8.34 -1.01
C GLY A 31 -11.11 7.37 -1.44
N ASN A 32 -11.90 7.78 -2.43
CA ASN A 32 -12.92 6.92 -3.03
C ASN A 32 -12.96 7.08 -4.54
N TYR A 33 -12.37 6.12 -5.24
CA TYR A 33 -12.16 6.18 -6.68
C TYR A 33 -12.53 4.86 -7.36
N ALA A 34 -12.90 4.95 -8.63
CA ALA A 34 -13.12 3.79 -9.49
C ALA A 34 -11.80 3.08 -9.82
N ALA A 35 -11.89 1.83 -10.31
CA ALA A 35 -10.75 0.97 -10.62
C ALA A 35 -9.67 1.66 -11.49
N LYS A 36 -10.08 2.31 -12.59
CA LYS A 36 -9.17 3.03 -13.50
C LYS A 36 -8.34 4.11 -12.79
N VAL A 37 -8.95 4.88 -11.90
CA VAL A 37 -8.26 5.95 -11.18
C VAL A 37 -7.39 5.38 -10.06
N ARG A 38 -7.85 4.32 -9.38
CA ARG A 38 -7.04 3.56 -8.42
C ARG A 38 -5.75 3.02 -9.08
N GLU A 39 -5.87 2.40 -10.25
CA GLU A 39 -4.73 1.88 -11.02
C GLU A 39 -3.78 3.00 -11.43
N TYR A 40 -4.31 4.13 -11.91
CA TYR A 40 -3.50 5.31 -12.20
C TYR A 40 -2.74 5.81 -10.97
N ILE A 41 -3.40 5.92 -9.81
CA ILE A 41 -2.76 6.33 -8.54
C ILE A 41 -1.67 5.33 -8.15
N TRP A 42 -1.93 4.03 -8.27
CA TRP A 42 -0.96 2.98 -7.97
C TRP A 42 0.30 3.08 -8.84
N ASN A 43 0.15 3.35 -10.14
CA ASN A 43 1.30 3.57 -11.03
C ASN A 43 2.16 4.77 -10.59
N GLN A 44 1.56 5.79 -9.96
CA GLN A 44 2.34 6.90 -9.38
C GLN A 44 3.15 6.45 -8.15
N VAL A 45 2.59 5.55 -7.34
CA VAL A 45 3.29 4.95 -6.20
C VAL A 45 4.45 4.09 -6.71
N GLU A 46 4.21 3.20 -7.68
CA GLU A 46 5.23 2.35 -8.29
C GLU A 46 6.41 3.15 -8.85
N ALA A 47 6.13 4.21 -9.62
CA ALA A 47 7.16 5.08 -10.17
C ALA A 47 7.86 5.95 -9.10
N GLY A 48 7.23 6.12 -7.93
CA GLY A 48 7.59 7.15 -6.97
C GLY A 48 8.23 6.65 -5.68
N ILE A 49 8.13 5.37 -5.34
CA ILE A 49 8.39 4.87 -3.98
C ILE A 49 9.88 4.85 -3.59
N GLU A 50 10.80 4.72 -4.55
CA GLU A 50 12.25 4.53 -4.31
C GLU A 50 12.50 3.38 -3.31
N ASP A 51 13.33 3.60 -2.28
CA ASP A 51 13.66 2.63 -1.23
C ASP A 51 12.59 2.55 -0.13
N GLY A 52 11.43 3.20 -0.33
CA GLY A 52 10.28 3.10 0.55
C GLY A 52 9.49 1.81 0.37
N ASN A 53 8.41 1.69 1.15
CA ASN A 53 7.42 0.65 0.95
C ASN A 53 6.00 1.22 1.00
N ALA A 54 5.07 0.52 0.37
CA ALA A 54 3.69 0.95 0.27
C ALA A 54 2.71 -0.23 0.37
N VAL A 55 1.54 0.05 0.93
CA VAL A 55 0.37 -0.82 0.85
C VAL A 55 -0.80 -0.02 0.29
N MET A 56 -1.50 -0.57 -0.70
CA MET A 56 -2.76 -0.03 -1.18
C MET A 56 -3.87 -1.03 -0.91
N ALA A 57 -4.92 -0.64 -0.18
CA ALA A 57 -6.10 -1.46 0.04
C ALA A 57 -7.35 -0.78 -0.52
N TRP A 58 -8.25 -1.54 -1.13
CA TRP A 58 -9.49 -1.00 -1.69
C TRP A 58 -10.67 -1.95 -1.49
N ARG A 59 -11.87 -1.38 -1.46
CA ARG A 59 -13.13 -2.15 -1.39
C ARG A 59 -13.34 -2.95 -2.69
N THR A 60 -13.66 -4.22 -2.56
CA THR A 60 -14.08 -5.10 -3.67
C THR A 60 -15.29 -5.95 -3.23
N SER A 61 -15.83 -6.77 -4.13
CA SER A 61 -16.98 -7.65 -3.90
C SER A 61 -16.59 -9.11 -3.58
N ASN A 62 -15.37 -9.34 -3.08
CA ASN A 62 -14.94 -10.64 -2.57
C ASN A 62 -15.44 -10.87 -1.13
N GLU A 63 -15.18 -12.05 -0.57
CA GLU A 63 -15.61 -12.44 0.78
C GLU A 63 -15.08 -11.51 1.87
N ALA A 64 -13.82 -11.08 1.76
CA ALA A 64 -13.21 -10.14 2.72
C ALA A 64 -13.77 -8.71 2.62
N GLY A 65 -14.46 -8.37 1.52
CA GLY A 65 -14.93 -7.01 1.23
C GLY A 65 -13.85 -6.02 0.80
N PHE A 66 -12.58 -6.46 0.70
CA PHE A 66 -11.45 -5.67 0.25
C PHE A 66 -10.34 -6.55 -0.34
N ASP A 67 -9.43 -5.91 -1.05
CA ASP A 67 -8.18 -6.50 -1.54
C ASP A 67 -7.06 -5.46 -1.40
N PHE A 68 -5.81 -5.89 -1.45
CA PHE A 68 -4.66 -5.02 -1.26
C PHE A 68 -3.43 -5.43 -2.08
N LEU A 69 -2.57 -4.47 -2.39
CA LEU A 69 -1.25 -4.69 -2.98
C LEU A 69 -0.19 -4.13 -2.06
N THR A 70 1.00 -4.72 -2.13
CA THR A 70 2.19 -4.25 -1.42
C THR A 70 3.30 -3.94 -2.44
N LEU A 71 4.14 -2.96 -2.13
CA LEU A 71 5.30 -2.59 -2.93
C LEU A 71 6.48 -2.28 -2.00
N GLY A 72 7.69 -2.63 -2.41
CA GLY A 72 8.90 -2.44 -1.61
C GLY A 72 9.07 -3.52 -0.53
N GLN A 73 10.16 -3.42 0.23
CA GLN A 73 10.49 -4.38 1.27
C GLN A 73 9.81 -4.01 2.61
N ASN A 74 9.10 -4.97 3.20
CA ASN A 74 8.54 -4.87 4.54
C ASN A 74 8.50 -6.27 5.18
N ARG A 75 8.55 -6.35 6.50
CA ARG A 75 8.38 -7.62 7.23
C ARG A 75 6.94 -8.14 7.18
N ARG A 76 5.97 -7.28 6.88
CA ARG A 76 4.58 -7.66 6.63
C ARG A 76 4.40 -7.93 5.15
N VAL A 77 4.39 -9.22 4.79
CA VAL A 77 4.29 -9.66 3.39
C VAL A 77 2.92 -10.31 3.13
N PRO A 78 2.30 -10.09 1.97
CA PRO A 78 1.07 -10.77 1.61
C PRO A 78 1.32 -12.27 1.44
N ILE A 79 0.44 -13.09 1.99
CA ILE A 79 0.45 -14.55 1.79
C ILE A 79 -0.96 -15.03 1.43
N GLU A 80 -1.05 -16.13 0.71
CA GLU A 80 -2.31 -16.81 0.43
C GLU A 80 -2.45 -18.03 1.34
N VAL A 81 -3.55 -18.14 2.08
CA VAL A 81 -3.86 -19.28 2.95
C VAL A 81 -5.30 -19.68 2.69
N ASP A 82 -5.52 -20.89 2.20
CA ASP A 82 -6.86 -21.45 1.93
C ASP A 82 -7.77 -20.54 1.07
N GLY A 83 -7.18 -19.82 0.11
CA GLY A 83 -7.91 -18.88 -0.76
C GLY A 83 -8.22 -17.51 -0.12
N ALA A 84 -7.69 -17.25 1.07
CA ALA A 84 -7.70 -15.95 1.72
C ALA A 84 -6.31 -15.28 1.65
N LYS A 85 -6.31 -14.03 1.21
CA LYS A 85 -5.12 -13.18 1.21
C LYS A 85 -4.91 -12.53 2.57
N LEU A 86 -3.86 -12.94 3.26
CA LEU A 86 -3.49 -12.53 4.62
C LEU A 86 -2.13 -11.83 4.64
N VAL A 87 -1.64 -11.50 5.85
CA VAL A 87 -0.34 -10.91 6.08
C VAL A 87 0.49 -11.81 6.98
N SER A 88 1.65 -12.26 6.49
CA SER A 88 2.67 -12.89 7.32
C SER A 88 3.57 -11.81 7.91
N PHE A 89 3.89 -11.93 9.20
CA PHE A 89 4.86 -11.05 9.85
C PHE A 89 6.18 -11.81 10.04
N LEU A 90 7.15 -11.50 9.19
CA LEU A 90 8.45 -12.13 9.19
C LEU A 90 9.25 -11.76 10.46
N PRO A 91 10.08 -12.69 10.96
CA PRO A 91 11.00 -12.40 12.06
C PRO A 91 11.96 -11.26 11.69
N GLU A 92 12.64 -10.71 12.69
CA GLU A 92 13.77 -9.83 12.42
C GLU A 92 14.85 -10.64 11.71
N ALA A 93 15.47 -10.06 10.67
CA ALA A 93 16.64 -10.69 10.08
C ALA A 93 17.67 -10.81 11.21
N GLU A 94 18.13 -12.04 11.48
CA GLU A 94 19.26 -12.25 12.39
C GLU A 94 20.38 -11.31 11.94
N SER A 95 20.76 -10.39 12.82
CA SER A 95 21.92 -9.54 12.60
C SER A 95 23.10 -10.49 12.38
N ALA A 96 23.58 -10.59 11.15
CA ALA A 96 24.82 -11.29 10.87
C ALA A 96 25.91 -10.60 11.71
N LEU A 97 26.31 -11.26 12.80
CA LEU A 97 27.45 -10.88 13.63
C LEU A 97 28.74 -10.97 12.82
#